data_AF-A0A936KLR0-F1
#
_entry.id   AF-A0A936KLR0-F1
#
_cell.length_a   1.000
_cell.length_b   1.000
_cell.length_c   1.000
_cell.angle_alpha   90.00
_cell.angle_beta   90.00
_cell.angle_gamma   90.00
#
_symmetry.space_group_name_H-M   'P 1'
#
loop_
_entity.id
_entity.type
_entity.pdbx_description
1 polymer ?
#
loop_
_entity_poly.entity_id
_entity_poly.type
_entity_poly.pdbx_seq_one_letter_code
_entity_poly.pdbx_strand_id
1 'polypeptide(L)' 'MQSVFKFKQFDLLQNDTVMKVGTDGLLLGAWVAVDNKTNILDIGTGSGVLPLMMAQRNQNATISWD' A
#
# COMPACT_ATOMS: atom_id res chain seq x y z
N MET A 1 6.97 20.02 -3.26
CA MET A 1 7.27 19.59 -4.63
C MET A 1 6.64 18.21 -4.81
N GLN A 2 5.78 17.99 -5.80
CA GLN A 2 5.11 16.70 -5.96
C GLN A 2 6.10 15.66 -6.50
N SER A 3 6.24 14.51 -5.84
CA SER A 3 7.11 13.41 -6.26
C SER A 3 6.30 12.16 -6.58
N VAL A 4 6.74 11.39 -7.58
CA VAL A 4 6.09 10.12 -7.94
C VAL A 4 6.95 8.96 -7.46
N PHE A 5 6.35 8.05 -6.69
CA PHE A 5 6.95 6.76 -6.38
C PHE A 5 6.37 5.69 -7.30
N LYS A 6 7.23 5.01 -8.06
CA LYS A 6 6.80 4.03 -9.06
C LYS A 6 6.80 2.61 -8.51
N PHE A 7 5.65 1.95 -8.57
CA PHE A 7 5.51 0.50 -8.32
C PHE A 7 5.34 -0.25 -9.64
N LYS A 8 5.29 -1.58 -9.57
CA LYS A 8 5.16 -2.41 -10.78
C LYS A 8 3.81 -2.27 -11.48
N GLN A 9 2.74 -2.02 -10.73
CA GLN A 9 1.37 -1.97 -11.29
C GLN A 9 0.66 -0.64 -11.04
N PHE A 10 1.26 0.28 -10.28
CA PHE A 10 0.69 1.59 -10.01
C PHE A 10 1.78 2.63 -9.71
N ASP A 11 1.41 3.91 -9.83
CA ASP A 11 2.25 5.04 -9.44
C ASP A 11 1.60 5.74 -8.24
N LEU A 12 2.39 6.11 -7.24
CA LEU A 12 1.94 6.87 -6.07
C LEU A 12 2.38 8.33 -6.20
N LEU A 13 1.41 9.23 -6.31
CA LEU A 13 1.62 10.67 -6.30
C LEU A 13 1.74 11.16 -4.85
N GLN A 14 2.90 11.68 -4.48
CA GLN A 14 3.16 12.20 -3.13
C GLN A 14 3.28 13.73 -3.16
N ASN A 15 2.54 14.40 -2.29
CA ASN A 15 2.66 15.82 -2.02
C ASN A 15 3.27 16.04 -0.62
N ASP A 16 3.66 17.28 -0.31
CA ASP A 16 4.37 17.59 0.94
C ASP A 16 3.53 17.41 2.21
N THR A 17 2.23 17.14 2.08
CA THR A 17 1.26 17.01 3.18
C THR A 17 0.95 15.56 3.56
N VAL A 18 1.35 14.59 2.73
CA VAL A 18 1.13 13.16 2.97
C VAL A 18 2.40 12.54 3.56
N MET A 19 2.23 11.62 4.52
CA MET A 19 3.35 10.88 5.10
C MET A 19 4.14 10.21 3.97
N LYS A 20 5.44 10.50 3.87
CA LYS A 20 6.28 9.93 2.81
C LYS A 20 6.30 8.41 2.96
N VAL A 21 6.26 7.70 1.82
CA VAL A 21 6.50 6.25 1.78
C VAL A 21 7.82 5.95 2.48
N GLY A 22 7.73 5.29 3.62
CA GLY A 22 8.89 4.85 4.40
C GLY A 22 9.34 3.46 3.95
N THR A 23 10.63 3.19 4.08
CA THR A 23 11.21 1.87 3.81
C THR A 23 10.54 0.78 4.66
N ASP A 24 10.23 1.08 5.92
CA ASP A 24 9.60 0.10 6.82
C ASP A 24 8.21 -0.31 6.33
N GLY A 25 7.42 0.63 5.82
CA GLY A 25 6.11 0.34 5.21
C GLY A 25 6.24 -0.52 3.95
N LEU A 26 7.25 -0.26 3.11
CA LEU A 26 7.53 -1.10 1.94
C LEU A 26 7.97 -2.51 2.32
N LEU A 27 8.85 -2.63 3.33
CA LEU A 27 9.31 -3.93 3.82
C LEU A 27 8.17 -4.73 4.42
N LEU A 28 7.33 -4.11 5.26
CA LEU A 28 6.14 -4.73 5.81
C LEU A 28 5.18 -5.19 4.70
N GLY A 29 4.91 -4.30 3.74
CA GLY A 29 4.03 -4.57 2.61
C GLY A 29 4.55 -5.68 1.69
N ALA A 30 5.87 -5.90 1.63
CA ALA A 30 6.48 -7.01 0.91
C ALA A 30 6.52 -8.31 1.74
N TRP A 31 6.69 -8.20 3.06
CA TRP A 31 6.91 -9.33 3.95
C TRP A 31 5.62 -10.07 4.31
N VAL A 32 4.50 -9.36 4.48
CA VAL A 32 3.21 -9.97 4.85
C VAL A 32 2.78 -11.03 3.85
N ALA A 33 2.31 -12.19 4.31
CA ALA A 33 1.74 -13.22 3.45
C ALA A 33 0.27 -12.88 3.12
N VAL A 34 -0.01 -12.61 1.85
CA VAL A 34 -1.34 -12.22 1.37
C VAL A 34 -2.03 -13.29 0.54
N ASP A 35 -1.33 -14.35 0.17
CA ASP A 35 -1.87 -15.41 -0.67
C ASP A 35 -3.04 -16.09 0.04
N ASN A 36 -4.12 -16.33 -0.70
CA ASN A 36 -5.37 -16.93 -0.20
C ASN A 36 -6.06 -16.16 0.94
N LYS A 37 -5.73 -14.88 1.15
CA LYS A 37 -6.48 -14.00 2.06
C LYS A 37 -7.64 -13.35 1.30
N THR A 38 -8.81 -13.32 1.92
CA THR A 38 -10.04 -12.77 1.32
C THR A 38 -10.35 -11.37 1.82
N ASN A 39 -10.06 -11.07 3.08
CA ASN A 39 -10.34 -9.78 3.70
C ASN A 39 -9.06 -9.22 4.33
N ILE A 40 -8.71 -7.99 4.01
CA ILE A 40 -7.56 -7.27 4.55
C ILE A 40 -8.05 -5.94 5.09
N LEU A 41 -7.81 -5.68 6.37
CA LEU A 41 -8.08 -4.41 7.01
C LEU A 41 -6.77 -3.64 7.16
N ASP A 42 -6.74 -2.42 6.66
CA ASP A 42 -5.66 -1.47 6.92
C ASP A 42 -6.13 -0.38 7.90
N ILE A 43 -5.42 -0.25 9.02
CA ILE A 43 -5.73 0.72 10.08
C ILE A 43 -4.69 1.83 10.03
N GLY A 44 -5.14 3.07 9.75
CA GLY A 44 -4.25 4.21 9.63
C GLY A 44 -3.50 4.22 8.30
N THR A 45 -4.24 4.20 7.19
CA THR A 45 -3.69 3.96 5.84
C THR A 45 -2.66 4.99 5.37
N GLY A 46 -2.65 6.19 5.97
CA GLY A 46 -1.68 7.24 5.66
C GLY A 46 -1.66 7.59 4.17
N SER A 47 -0.59 7.21 3.47
CA SER A 47 -0.46 7.42 2.01
C SER A 47 -1.22 6.41 1.15
N GLY A 48 -1.90 5.43 1.76
CA GLY A 48 -2.58 4.33 1.06
C GLY A 48 -1.62 3.31 0.43
N VAL A 49 -0.33 3.35 0.76
CA VAL A 49 0.67 2.51 0.07
C VAL A 49 0.51 1.03 0.39
N LEU A 50 0.22 0.68 1.65
CA LEU A 50 0.03 -0.71 2.07
C LEU A 50 -1.16 -1.36 1.37
N PRO A 51 -2.38 -0.81 1.36
CA PRO A 51 -3.53 -1.46 0.72
C PRO A 51 -3.35 -1.55 -0.80
N LEU A 52 -2.70 -0.58 -1.43
CA LEU A 52 -2.35 -0.67 -2.85
C LEU A 52 -1.33 -1.79 -3.12
N MET A 53 -0.34 -1.97 -2.24
CA MET A 53 0.57 -3.12 -2.31
C MET A 53 -0.15 -4.44 -2.11
N MET A 54 -1.12 -4.52 -1.20
CA MET A 54 -1.93 -5.72 -0.99
C MET A 54 -2.77 -6.04 -2.23
N ALA A 55 -3.42 -5.04 -2.83
CA ALA A 55 -4.21 -5.20 -4.06
C ALA A 55 -3.35 -5.70 -5.23
N GLN A 56 -2.13 -5.18 -5.36
CA GLN A 56 -1.19 -5.63 -6.38
C GLN A 56 -0.79 -7.11 -6.20
N ARG A 57 -0.65 -7.56 -4.95
CA ARG A 57 -0.18 -8.92 -4.62
C ARG A 57 -1.30 -9.95 -4.56
N ASN A 58 -2.54 -9.54 -4.28
CA ASN A 58 -3.71 -10.40 -4.25
C ASN A 58 -4.94 -9.68 -4.81
N GLN A 59 -5.26 -9.96 -6.08
CA GLN A 59 -6.38 -9.35 -6.81
C GLN A 59 -7.76 -9.83 -6.35
N ASN A 60 -7.82 -10.91 -5.56
CA ASN A 60 -9.08 -11.49 -5.06
C ASN A 60 -9.42 -11.03 -3.63
N ALA A 61 -8.50 -10.31 -2.97
CA ALA A 61 -8.74 -9.79 -1.63
C ALA A 61 -9.63 -8.55 -1.68
N THR A 62 -10.63 -8.52 -0.80
CA THR A 62 -11.34 -7.30 -0.43
C THR A 62 -10.49 -6.55 0.58
N ILE A 63 -10.18 -5.30 0.28
CA ILE A 63 -9.34 -4.45 1.12
C ILE A 63 -10.21 -3.32 1.66
N SER A 64 -10.33 -3.26 2.97
CA SER A 64 -11.05 -2.23 3.70
C SER A 64 -10.08 -1.40 4.54
N TRP A 65 -10.47 -0.17 4.82
CA TRP A 65 -9.76 0.72 5.74
C TRP A 65 -10.78 1.36 6.69
N ASP A 66 -10.34 1.71 7.89
CA ASP A 66 -11.11 2.55 8.84
C ASP A 66 -10.89 4.05 8.56
#